data_AF-A0A9W6Z9S3-F1
#
_entry.id   AF-A0A9W6Z9S3-F1
#
_cell.length_a   1.000
_cell.length_b   1.000
_cell.length_c   1.000
_cell.angle_alpha   90.00
_cell.angle_beta   90.00
_cell.angle_gamma   90.00
#
_symmetry.space_group_name_H-M   'P 1'
#
loop_
_entity.id
_entity.type
_entity.pdbx_description
1 polymer ?
#
loop_
_entity_poly.entity_id
_entity_poly.type
_entity_poly.pdbx_seq_one_letter_code
_entity_poly.pdbx_strand_id
1 'polypeptide(L)'
;MEEFCSICQESQNTFINQQSKFVSNNVQSCGHLFCQTCISRQLDRKKSFACPICNTTVSKLTLSEQSLDHKYCDDDATWRKRVMAVYNKSLSDFPSLTLYNNYLEEVEDVIYSIVNSSPSAAEHVERVKRLEHTDERGITERQSRRAEEARQEEERLETEDAEAERWRRERNEEVVNEKVLKGKLKRQKMEVHLGERTEVSNGE
;
A
#
# COMPACT_ATOMS: atom_id res chain seq x y z
N MET A 1 -25.58 -0.96 -0.67
CA MET A 1 -26.28 -1.97 0.13
C MET A 1 -26.63 -1.29 1.44
N GLU A 2 -27.90 -1.26 1.84
CA GLU A 2 -28.29 -0.57 3.07
C GLU A 2 -27.85 -1.41 4.28
N GLU A 3 -27.12 -0.79 5.20
CA GLU A 3 -26.67 -1.43 6.45
C GLU A 3 -27.70 -1.15 7.54
N PHE A 4 -28.13 -2.20 8.25
CA PHE A 4 -29.20 -2.16 9.25
C PHE A 4 -28.72 -2.56 10.64
N CYS A 5 -29.33 -1.99 11.67
CA CYS A 5 -29.08 -2.40 13.05
C CYS A 5 -29.71 -3.78 13.33
N SER A 6 -28.92 -4.70 13.86
CA SER A 6 -29.35 -6.08 14.16
C SER A 6 -30.36 -6.21 15.31
N ILE A 7 -30.69 -5.10 15.99
CA ILE A 7 -31.67 -5.06 17.09
C ILE A 7 -32.94 -4.30 16.68
N CYS A 8 -32.79 -3.09 16.14
CA CYS A 8 -33.94 -2.24 15.81
C CYS A 8 -34.30 -2.20 14.33
N GLN A 9 -33.53 -2.89 13.46
CA GLN A 9 -33.73 -2.96 12.01
C GLN A 9 -33.76 -1.59 11.29
N GLU A 10 -33.34 -0.53 11.97
CA GLU A 10 -33.26 0.81 11.42
C GLU A 10 -32.00 0.95 10.57
N SER A 11 -32.12 1.63 9.43
CA SER A 11 -31.03 1.83 8.47
C SER A 11 -30.01 2.85 8.98
N GLN A 12 -28.77 2.82 8.50
CA GLN A 12 -27.81 3.88 8.76
C GLN A 12 -28.26 5.25 8.22
N ASN A 13 -29.01 5.27 7.11
CA ASN A 13 -29.40 6.51 6.41
C ASN A 13 -30.45 7.34 7.15
N THR A 14 -31.31 6.70 7.94
CA THR A 14 -32.30 7.40 8.79
C THR A 14 -31.66 8.14 9.96
N PHE A 15 -30.39 7.85 10.25
CA PHE A 15 -29.61 8.54 11.26
C PHE A 15 -28.71 9.65 10.71
N ILE A 16 -28.71 10.01 9.42
CA ILE A 16 -27.80 11.05 8.89
C ILE A 16 -27.93 12.41 9.61
N ASN A 17 -29.08 12.70 10.25
CA ASN A 17 -29.29 13.91 11.05
C ASN A 17 -28.92 13.80 12.55
N GLN A 18 -28.53 12.62 13.03
CA GLN A 18 -28.02 12.37 14.39
C GLN A 18 -26.68 11.65 14.28
N GLN A 19 -25.64 12.10 14.97
CA GLN A 19 -24.30 11.50 14.94
C GLN A 19 -24.24 10.08 15.59
N SER A 20 -25.26 9.24 15.43
CA SER A 20 -25.26 7.87 15.91
C SER A 20 -24.41 7.00 15.00
N LYS A 21 -23.20 6.74 15.46
CA LYS A 21 -22.29 5.77 14.85
C LYS A 21 -22.83 4.35 14.99
N PHE A 22 -22.58 3.54 13.98
CA PHE A 22 -22.77 2.10 14.04
C PHE A 22 -21.46 1.45 14.48
N VAL A 23 -21.59 0.35 15.21
CA VAL A 23 -20.45 -0.46 15.65
C VAL A 23 -20.73 -1.92 15.31
N SER A 24 -19.68 -2.64 14.94
CA SER A 24 -19.74 -4.05 14.61
C SER A 24 -19.25 -4.91 15.78
N ASN A 25 -19.76 -6.13 15.90
CA ASN A 25 -19.11 -7.13 16.76
C ASN A 25 -17.95 -7.77 16.01
N ASN A 26 -16.73 -7.50 16.45
CA ASN A 26 -15.47 -7.88 15.79
C ASN A 26 -15.04 -9.34 15.99
N VAL A 27 -15.91 -10.16 16.58
CA VAL A 27 -15.70 -11.60 16.68
C VAL A 27 -15.91 -12.21 15.30
N GLN A 28 -14.96 -13.06 14.86
CA GLN A 28 -14.96 -13.73 13.54
C GLN A 28 -16.29 -14.42 13.19
N SER A 29 -16.99 -14.97 14.18
CA SER A 29 -18.30 -15.63 13.98
C SER A 29 -19.52 -14.69 14.00
N CYS A 30 -19.32 -13.36 14.01
CA CYS A 30 -20.40 -12.39 14.09
C CYS A 30 -20.39 -11.36 12.96
N GLY A 31 -19.58 -10.30 13.06
CA GLY A 31 -19.56 -9.20 12.09
C GLY A 31 -20.83 -8.33 12.02
N HIS A 32 -21.87 -8.64 12.81
CA HIS A 32 -23.15 -7.91 12.76
C HIS A 32 -23.05 -6.48 13.30
N LEU A 33 -23.81 -5.58 12.69
CA LEU A 33 -23.84 -4.15 12.98
C LEU A 33 -24.95 -3.78 13.97
N PHE A 34 -24.67 -2.77 14.79
CA PHE A 34 -25.57 -2.26 15.81
C PHE A 34 -25.45 -0.74 15.92
N CYS A 35 -26.56 -0.04 16.13
CA CYS A 35 -26.49 1.39 16.46
C CYS A 35 -26.11 1.60 17.93
N GLN A 36 -25.40 2.70 18.21
CA GLN A 36 -24.93 3.03 19.56
C GLN A 36 -26.07 3.00 20.61
N THR A 37 -27.25 3.50 20.25
CA THR A 37 -28.42 3.53 21.15
C THR A 37 -28.86 2.14 21.60
N CYS A 38 -28.89 1.17 20.67
CA CYS A 38 -29.27 -0.19 20.99
C CYS A 38 -28.22 -0.87 21.88
N ILE A 39 -26.93 -0.66 21.58
CA ILE A 39 -25.85 -1.23 22.39
C ILE A 39 -25.83 -0.66 23.80
N SER A 40 -25.89 0.68 23.95
CA SER A 40 -25.92 1.31 25.27
C SER A 40 -27.07 0.74 26.10
N ARG A 41 -28.28 0.66 25.54
CA ARG A 41 -29.45 0.10 26.23
C ARG A 41 -29.28 -1.37 26.63
N GLN A 42 -28.68 -2.21 25.78
CA GLN A 42 -28.45 -3.63 26.11
C GLN A 42 -27.36 -3.78 27.18
N LEU A 43 -26.26 -3.04 27.04
CA LEU A 43 -25.10 -3.14 27.94
C LEU A 43 -25.33 -2.50 29.31
N ASP A 44 -26.24 -1.53 29.41
CA ASP A 44 -26.69 -0.97 30.69
C ASP A 44 -27.52 -1.99 31.50
N ARG A 45 -28.26 -2.87 30.81
CA ARG A 45 -29.06 -3.92 31.46
C ARG A 45 -28.25 -5.16 31.81
N LYS A 46 -27.29 -5.54 30.96
CA LYS A 46 -26.46 -6.73 31.13
C LYS A 46 -25.03 -6.42 30.68
N LYS A 47 -24.03 -6.88 31.43
CA LYS A 47 -22.60 -6.66 31.08
C LYS A 47 -22.23 -7.19 29.68
N SER A 48 -22.94 -8.21 29.20
CA SER A 48 -22.87 -8.75 27.84
C SER A 48 -24.23 -9.28 27.41
N PHE A 49 -24.45 -9.40 26.09
CA PHE A 49 -25.66 -9.99 25.52
C PHE A 49 -25.30 -10.89 24.33
N ALA A 50 -26.20 -11.79 23.92
CA ALA A 50 -26.00 -12.62 22.73
C ALA A 50 -26.52 -11.89 21.49
N CYS A 51 -25.75 -11.90 20.40
CA CYS A 51 -26.16 -11.34 19.12
C CYS A 51 -27.51 -11.95 18.68
N PRO A 52 -28.53 -11.15 18.31
CA PRO A 52 -29.83 -11.69 17.90
C PRO A 52 -29.80 -12.55 16.63
N ILE A 53 -28.75 -12.43 15.82
CA ILE A 53 -28.64 -13.12 14.52
C ILE A 53 -27.83 -14.41 14.66
N CYS A 54 -26.60 -14.34 15.18
CA CYS A 54 -25.71 -15.51 15.29
C CYS A 54 -25.48 -16.03 16.71
N ASN A 55 -26.11 -15.43 17.72
CA ASN A 55 -25.98 -15.81 19.13
C ASN A 55 -24.57 -15.67 19.74
N THR A 56 -23.60 -15.13 18.99
CA THR A 56 -22.26 -14.82 19.50
C THR A 56 -22.33 -13.77 20.61
N THR A 57 -21.54 -13.93 21.66
CA THR A 57 -21.50 -12.97 22.77
C THR A 57 -20.97 -11.62 22.29
N VAL A 58 -21.70 -10.56 22.65
CA VAL A 58 -21.37 -9.15 22.41
C VAL A 58 -21.11 -8.49 23.76
N SER A 59 -19.95 -7.84 23.88
CA SER A 59 -19.52 -7.11 25.06
C SER A 59 -18.83 -5.79 24.65
N LYS A 60 -18.55 -4.91 25.60
CA LYS A 60 -17.81 -3.65 25.31
C LYS A 60 -16.47 -3.89 24.60
N LEU A 61 -15.78 -5.01 24.89
CA LEU A 61 -14.47 -5.32 24.32
C LEU A 61 -14.54 -5.87 22.89
N THR A 62 -15.65 -6.52 22.54
CA THR A 62 -15.82 -7.13 21.21
C THR A 62 -16.47 -6.17 20.21
N LEU A 63 -16.85 -4.97 20.64
CA LEU A 63 -17.43 -3.96 19.78
C LEU A 63 -16.35 -3.04 19.22
N SER A 64 -16.41 -2.77 17.92
CA SER A 64 -15.50 -1.85 17.24
C SER A 64 -16.27 -0.92 16.31
N GLU A 65 -15.78 0.32 16.16
CA GLU A 65 -16.24 1.24 15.11
C GLU A 65 -15.74 0.80 13.72
N GLN A 66 -14.69 -0.01 13.66
CA GLN A 66 -14.19 -0.59 12.41
C GLN A 66 -15.05 -1.79 11.99
N SER A 67 -15.14 -2.02 10.67
CA SER A 67 -15.74 -3.24 10.13
C SER A 67 -14.87 -4.47 10.46
N LEU A 68 -15.50 -5.65 10.44
CA LEU A 68 -14.78 -6.90 10.63
C LEU A 68 -13.70 -7.09 9.55
N ASP A 69 -14.01 -6.74 8.30
CA ASP A 69 -13.07 -6.81 7.17
C ASP A 69 -11.85 -5.91 7.38
N HIS A 70 -12.06 -4.68 7.87
CA HIS A 70 -10.95 -3.78 8.17
C HIS A 70 -10.06 -4.36 9.26
N LYS A 71 -10.65 -4.90 10.33
CA LYS A 71 -9.88 -5.58 11.38
C LYS A 71 -9.13 -6.80 10.84
N TYR A 72 -9.75 -7.59 9.98
CA TYR A 72 -9.10 -8.75 9.35
C TYR A 72 -7.89 -8.32 8.52
N CYS A 73 -8.04 -7.28 7.69
CA CYS A 73 -6.93 -6.71 6.92
C CYS A 73 -5.81 -6.15 7.81
N ASP A 74 -6.14 -5.48 8.92
CA ASP A 74 -5.15 -4.97 9.87
C ASP A 74 -4.39 -6.11 10.57
N ASP A 75 -5.11 -7.17 10.98
CA ASP A 75 -4.53 -8.35 11.61
C ASP A 75 -3.61 -9.10 10.63
N ASP A 76 -4.05 -9.30 9.37
CA ASP A 76 -3.21 -9.88 8.30
C ASP A 76 -1.97 -9.03 8.06
N ALA A 77 -2.13 -7.72 7.83
CA ALA A 77 -1.00 -6.83 7.56
C ALA A 77 0.01 -6.83 8.73
N THR A 78 -0.47 -6.89 9.96
CA THR A 78 0.38 -6.94 11.16
C THR A 78 1.16 -8.24 11.24
N TRP A 79 0.48 -9.39 11.09
CA TRP A 79 1.13 -10.70 11.16
C TRP A 79 2.03 -10.96 9.96
N ARG A 80 1.60 -10.58 8.75
CA ARG A 80 2.40 -10.66 7.53
C ARG A 80 3.72 -9.91 7.67
N LYS A 81 3.69 -8.66 8.13
CA LYS A 81 4.92 -7.89 8.42
C LYS A 81 5.85 -8.63 9.38
N ARG A 82 5.30 -9.17 10.47
CA ARG A 82 6.08 -9.89 11.49
C ARG A 82 6.67 -11.20 10.96
N VAL A 83 5.86 -12.00 10.29
CA VAL A 83 6.28 -13.29 9.72
C VAL A 83 7.32 -13.05 8.63
N MET A 84 7.09 -12.13 7.70
CA MET A 84 8.04 -11.82 6.61
C MET A 84 9.36 -11.18 7.09
N ALA A 85 9.37 -10.56 8.28
CA ALA A 85 10.62 -10.08 8.88
C ALA A 85 11.56 -11.24 9.25
N VAL A 86 10.99 -12.38 9.66
CA VAL A 86 11.69 -13.61 10.03
C VAL A 86 11.87 -14.54 8.82
N TYR A 87 10.78 -14.81 8.10
CA TYR A 87 10.75 -15.57 6.86
C TYR A 87 11.16 -14.69 5.69
N ASN A 88 12.46 -14.44 5.61
CA ASN A 88 13.01 -13.41 4.74
C ASN A 88 14.00 -13.94 3.69
N LYS A 89 13.88 -15.21 3.33
CA LYS A 89 14.68 -15.83 2.26
C LYS A 89 14.16 -15.39 0.89
N SER A 90 15.06 -15.18 -0.07
CA SER A 90 14.74 -14.83 -1.46
C SER A 90 15.01 -16.01 -2.39
N LEU A 91 14.57 -15.91 -3.65
CA LEU A 91 14.79 -16.94 -4.67
C LEU A 91 16.25 -17.40 -4.78
N SER A 92 17.22 -16.50 -4.59
CA SER A 92 18.66 -16.79 -4.57
C SER A 92 19.10 -17.81 -3.51
N ASP A 93 18.30 -17.97 -2.45
CA ASP A 93 18.58 -18.90 -1.35
C ASP A 93 18.11 -20.33 -1.66
N PHE A 94 17.50 -20.56 -2.83
CA PHE A 94 16.94 -21.83 -3.24
C PHE A 94 17.52 -22.31 -4.58
N PRO A 95 17.66 -23.63 -4.79
CA PRO A 95 18.22 -24.16 -6.03
C PRO A 95 17.20 -24.21 -7.18
N SER A 96 15.91 -23.97 -6.92
CA SER A 96 14.87 -23.93 -7.94
C SER A 96 13.71 -23.01 -7.56
N LEU A 97 13.00 -22.51 -8.57
CA LEU A 97 11.78 -21.73 -8.41
C LEU A 97 10.68 -22.51 -7.69
N THR A 98 10.57 -23.82 -7.93
CA THR A 98 9.57 -24.67 -7.27
C THR A 98 9.76 -24.70 -5.75
N LEU A 99 11.00 -24.84 -5.27
CA LEU A 99 11.27 -24.84 -3.83
C LEU A 99 11.03 -23.48 -3.18
N TYR A 100 11.35 -22.39 -3.90
CA TYR A 100 11.02 -21.05 -3.44
C TYR A 100 9.50 -20.84 -3.35
N ASN A 101 8.73 -21.29 -4.34
CA ASN A 101 7.27 -21.19 -4.29
C ASN A 101 6.69 -22.02 -3.14
N ASN A 102 7.18 -23.25 -2.91
CA ASN A 102 6.76 -24.05 -1.76
C ASN A 102 7.05 -23.34 -0.42
N TYR A 103 8.17 -22.63 -0.34
CA TYR A 103 8.50 -21.80 0.81
C TYR A 103 7.53 -20.62 0.98
N LEU A 104 7.14 -19.95 -0.12
CA LEU A 104 6.13 -18.88 -0.06
C LEU A 104 4.77 -19.40 0.39
N GLU A 105 4.34 -20.57 -0.09
CA GLU A 105 3.10 -21.22 0.37
C GLU A 105 3.18 -21.54 1.87
N GLU A 106 4.31 -22.05 2.37
CA GLU A 106 4.50 -22.28 3.81
C GLU A 106 4.36 -20.98 4.63
N VAL A 107 4.88 -19.87 4.10
CA VAL A 107 4.75 -18.55 4.74
C VAL A 107 3.29 -18.11 4.77
N GLU A 108 2.54 -18.27 3.68
CA GLU A 108 1.11 -17.95 3.64
C GLU A 108 0.29 -18.86 4.56
N ASP A 109 0.58 -20.16 4.62
CA ASP A 109 -0.07 -21.09 5.54
C ASP A 109 0.13 -20.68 7.01
N VAL A 110 1.36 -20.26 7.36
CA VAL A 110 1.68 -19.71 8.68
C VAL A 110 0.84 -18.47 8.97
N ILE A 111 0.80 -17.50 8.05
CA ILE A 111 0.05 -16.25 8.24
C ILE A 111 -1.45 -16.54 8.36
N TYR A 112 -1.99 -17.31 7.41
CA TYR A 112 -3.40 -17.68 7.35
C TYR A 112 -3.83 -18.41 8.62
N SER A 113 -3.04 -19.38 9.09
CA SER A 113 -3.32 -20.11 10.32
C SER A 113 -3.42 -19.18 11.53
N ILE A 114 -2.53 -18.18 11.62
CA ILE A 114 -2.48 -17.25 12.75
C ILE A 114 -3.67 -16.29 12.71
N VAL A 115 -3.92 -15.66 11.55
CA VAL A 115 -5.00 -14.68 11.37
C VAL A 115 -6.37 -15.31 11.61
N ASN A 116 -6.59 -16.52 11.11
CA ASN A 116 -7.86 -17.24 11.26
C ASN A 116 -7.98 -18.00 12.58
N SER A 117 -6.99 -17.89 13.48
CA SER A 117 -6.99 -18.62 14.76
C SER A 117 -7.24 -20.12 14.61
N SER A 118 -6.63 -20.73 13.58
CA SER A 118 -6.66 -22.17 13.35
C SER A 118 -6.07 -22.92 14.56
N PRO A 119 -6.43 -24.20 14.81
CA PRO A 119 -5.85 -24.99 15.90
C PRO A 119 -4.31 -25.01 15.93
N SER A 120 -3.65 -24.88 14.77
CA SER A 120 -2.19 -24.83 14.65
C SER A 120 -1.59 -23.43 14.90
N ALA A 121 -2.40 -22.38 15.08
CA ALA A 121 -1.92 -21.00 15.21
C ALA A 121 -0.86 -20.83 16.31
N ALA A 122 -1.07 -21.45 17.48
CA ALA A 122 -0.12 -21.37 18.59
C ALA A 122 1.24 -22.00 18.24
N GLU A 123 1.23 -23.10 17.49
CA GLU A 123 2.44 -23.76 17.02
C GLU A 123 3.19 -22.88 16.02
N HIS A 124 2.47 -22.27 15.07
CA HIS A 124 3.07 -21.37 14.07
C HIS A 124 3.67 -20.12 14.71
N VAL A 125 2.98 -19.49 15.67
CA VAL A 125 3.53 -18.35 16.44
C VAL A 125 4.82 -18.75 17.14
N GLU A 126 4.85 -19.94 17.76
CA GLU A 126 6.05 -20.41 18.44
C GLU A 126 7.18 -20.76 17.45
N ARG A 127 6.84 -21.32 16.29
CA ARG A 127 7.81 -21.57 15.20
C ARG A 127 8.46 -20.27 14.73
N VAL A 128 7.67 -19.21 14.51
CA VAL A 128 8.17 -17.88 14.13
C VAL A 128 9.16 -17.36 15.16
N LYS A 129 8.81 -17.41 16.46
CA LYS A 129 9.70 -16.97 17.55
C LYS A 129 10.99 -17.80 17.63
N ARG A 130 10.90 -19.11 17.46
CA ARG A 130 12.09 -19.98 17.46
C ARG A 130 13.01 -19.61 16.31
N LEU A 131 12.48 -19.46 15.10
CA LEU A 131 13.27 -19.08 13.91
C LEU A 131 13.93 -17.72 14.09
N GLU A 132 13.20 -16.74 14.62
CA GLU A 132 13.71 -15.40 14.94
C GLU A 132 14.96 -15.48 15.83
N HIS A 133 14.95 -16.36 16.84
CA HIS A 133 16.09 -16.53 17.73
C HIS A 133 17.23 -17.37 17.12
N THR A 134 16.90 -18.47 16.43
CA THR A 134 17.93 -19.40 15.93
C THR A 134 18.64 -18.91 14.68
N ASP A 135 17.99 -18.09 13.84
CA ASP A 135 18.52 -17.57 12.58
C ASP A 135 18.70 -16.04 12.60
N GLU A 136 18.81 -15.43 13.79
CA GLU A 136 18.91 -13.97 13.96
C GLU A 136 19.98 -13.34 13.05
N ARG A 137 21.18 -13.95 13.02
CA ARG A 137 22.28 -13.49 12.17
C ARG A 137 21.95 -13.60 10.69
N GLY A 138 21.43 -14.73 10.23
CA GLY A 138 21.09 -14.93 8.82
C GLY A 138 19.95 -14.03 8.37
N ILE A 139 18.97 -13.79 9.25
CA ILE A 139 17.89 -12.82 9.03
C ILE A 139 18.48 -11.43 8.81
N THR A 140 19.37 -10.98 9.71
CA THR A 140 20.00 -9.66 9.65
C THR A 140 20.86 -9.48 8.39
N GLU A 141 21.66 -10.48 8.03
CA GLU A 141 22.47 -10.47 6.81
C GLU A 141 21.60 -10.33 5.55
N ARG A 142 20.50 -11.09 5.45
CA ARG A 142 19.55 -11.01 4.32
C ARG A 142 18.79 -9.68 4.28
N GLN A 143 18.47 -9.10 5.44
CA GLN A 143 17.87 -7.76 5.51
C GLN A 143 18.85 -6.69 5.02
N SER A 144 20.11 -6.74 5.46
CA SER A 144 21.16 -5.80 5.04
C SER A 144 21.41 -5.89 3.53
N ARG A 145 21.53 -7.10 2.99
CA ARG A 145 21.69 -7.33 1.55
C ARG A 145 20.55 -6.72 0.73
N ARG A 146 19.29 -6.97 1.12
CA ARG A 146 18.13 -6.39 0.42
C ARG A 146 18.07 -4.87 0.52
N ALA A 147 18.46 -4.31 1.66
CA ALA A 147 18.50 -2.86 1.82
C ALA A 147 19.58 -2.22 0.94
N GLU A 148 20.72 -2.87 0.78
CA GLU A 148 21.78 -2.43 -0.13
C GLU A 148 21.34 -2.55 -1.60
N GLU A 149 20.75 -3.67 -2.01
CA GLU A 149 20.22 -3.87 -3.36
C GLU A 149 19.15 -2.83 -3.71
N ALA A 150 18.26 -2.51 -2.77
CA ALA A 150 17.24 -1.47 -2.97
C ALA A 150 17.85 -0.08 -3.16
N ARG A 151 18.88 0.27 -2.39
CA ARG A 151 19.61 1.54 -2.54
C ARG A 151 20.31 1.64 -3.89
N GLN A 152 20.98 0.57 -4.31
CA GLN A 152 21.67 0.54 -5.60
C GLN A 152 20.69 0.69 -6.76
N GLU A 153 19.51 0.07 -6.69
CA GLU A 153 18.49 0.23 -7.71
C GLU A 153 17.90 1.65 -7.72
N GLU A 154 17.64 2.23 -6.56
CA GLU A 154 17.18 3.63 -6.43
C GLU A 154 18.19 4.61 -7.05
N GLU A 155 19.49 4.46 -6.74
CA GLU A 155 20.56 5.27 -7.33
C GLU A 155 20.60 5.13 -8.87
N ARG A 156 20.45 3.90 -9.39
CA ARG A 156 20.40 3.67 -10.84
C ARG A 156 19.24 4.40 -11.49
N LEU A 157 18.03 4.31 -10.92
CA LEU A 157 16.84 5.01 -11.42
C LEU A 157 17.04 6.54 -11.40
N GLU A 158 17.62 7.08 -10.33
CA GLU A 158 17.93 8.51 -10.23
C GLU A 158 18.92 8.97 -11.32
N THR A 159 19.95 8.15 -11.61
CA THR A 159 20.92 8.47 -12.67
C THR A 159 20.27 8.44 -14.06
N GLU A 160 19.42 7.45 -14.33
CA GLU A 160 18.68 7.32 -15.59
C GLU A 160 17.70 8.51 -15.79
N ASP A 161 16.99 8.91 -14.74
CA ASP A 161 16.09 10.07 -14.77
C ASP A 161 16.85 11.39 -14.99
N ALA A 162 17.99 11.56 -14.30
CA ALA A 162 18.84 12.74 -14.47
C ALA A 162 19.42 12.82 -15.90
N GLU A 163 19.80 11.69 -16.48
CA GLU A 163 20.22 11.59 -17.88
C GLU A 163 19.08 11.96 -18.82
N ALA A 164 17.90 11.36 -18.65
CA ALA A 164 16.73 11.65 -19.48
C ALA A 164 16.34 13.13 -19.45
N GLU A 165 16.44 13.77 -18.28
CA GLU A 165 16.20 15.21 -18.14
C GLU A 165 17.28 16.05 -18.84
N ARG A 166 18.56 15.65 -18.80
CA ARG A 166 19.63 16.32 -19.58
C ARG A 166 19.34 16.23 -21.08
N TRP A 167 19.05 15.04 -21.60
CA TRP A 167 18.69 14.84 -23.02
C TRP A 167 17.48 15.67 -23.44
N ARG A 168 16.47 15.77 -22.56
CA ARG A 168 15.27 16.59 -22.81
C ARG A 168 15.61 18.07 -22.89
N ARG A 169 16.48 18.56 -22.01
CA ARG A 169 16.95 19.95 -22.01
C ARG A 169 17.76 20.27 -23.26
N GLU A 170 18.74 19.45 -23.61
CA GLU A 170 19.56 19.62 -24.81
C GLU A 170 18.71 19.66 -26.08
N ARG A 171 17.77 18.73 -26.24
CA ARG A 171 16.82 18.73 -27.37
C ARG A 171 15.98 20.00 -27.42
N ASN A 172 15.50 20.47 -26.26
CA ASN A 172 14.73 21.72 -26.19
C ASN A 172 15.59 22.92 -26.59
N GLU A 173 16.83 22.98 -26.13
CA GLU A 173 17.79 24.03 -26.48
C GLU A 173 18.11 24.01 -27.99
N GLU A 174 18.32 22.83 -28.59
CA GLU A 174 18.51 22.68 -30.04
C GLU A 174 17.30 23.19 -30.82
N VAL A 175 16.08 22.80 -30.43
CA VAL A 175 14.83 23.28 -31.03
C VAL A 175 14.67 24.80 -30.90
N VAL A 176 15.04 25.37 -29.75
CA VAL A 176 15.01 26.83 -29.54
C VAL A 176 16.05 27.51 -30.43
N ASN A 177 17.28 27.01 -30.47
CA ASN A 177 18.37 27.59 -31.27
C ASN A 177 18.05 27.54 -32.77
N GLU A 178 17.50 26.42 -33.27
CA GLU A 178 17.05 26.28 -34.65
C GLU A 178 15.95 27.31 -34.99
N LYS A 179 14.98 27.52 -34.10
CA LYS A 179 13.94 28.55 -34.26
C LYS A 179 14.54 29.96 -34.32
N VAL A 180 15.53 30.25 -33.46
CA VAL A 180 16.23 31.55 -33.43
C VAL A 180 17.01 31.78 -34.74
N LEU A 181 17.76 30.79 -35.22
CA LEU A 181 18.53 30.85 -36.47
C LEU A 181 17.60 31.05 -37.68
N LYS A 182 16.53 30.26 -37.79
CA LYS A 182 15.49 30.42 -38.82
C LYS A 182 14.85 31.82 -38.78
N GLY A 183 14.60 32.35 -37.58
CA GLY A 183 14.09 33.70 -37.37
C GLY A 183 15.05 34.79 -37.86
N LYS A 184 16.35 34.68 -37.54
CA LYS A 184 17.40 35.60 -38.02
C LYS A 184 17.52 35.59 -39.54
N LEU A 185 17.56 34.40 -40.15
CA LEU A 185 17.65 34.23 -41.60
C LEU A 185 16.43 34.84 -42.32
N LYS A 186 15.22 34.66 -41.76
CA LYS A 186 13.99 35.25 -42.32
C LYS A 186 14.03 36.78 -42.28
N ARG A 187 14.57 37.38 -41.21
CA ARG A 187 14.74 38.84 -41.09
C ARG A 187 15.75 39.37 -42.11
N GLN A 188 16.93 38.77 -42.20
CA GLN A 188 17.93 39.16 -43.21
C GLN A 188 17.37 39.07 -44.64
N LYS A 189 16.65 38.00 -44.97
CA LYS A 189 16.02 37.84 -46.28
C LYS A 189 14.97 38.91 -46.56
N MET A 190 14.19 39.32 -45.54
CA MET A 190 13.20 40.39 -45.65
C MET A 190 13.87 41.76 -45.83
N GLU A 191 14.97 42.03 -45.14
CA GLU A 191 15.75 43.27 -45.22
C GLU A 191 16.41 43.43 -46.60
N VAL A 192 16.99 42.35 -47.15
CA VAL A 192 17.50 42.33 -48.53
C VAL A 192 16.39 42.54 -49.56
N HIS A 193 15.19 41.99 -49.32
CA HIS A 193 14.05 42.14 -50.23
C HIS A 193 13.43 43.54 -50.21
N LEU A 194 13.60 44.30 -49.12
CA LEU A 194 13.08 45.67 -48.96
C LEU A 194 14.05 46.77 -49.43
N GLY A 195 15.24 46.41 -49.95
CA GLY A 195 16.02 47.31 -50.80
C GLY A 195 16.98 48.29 -50.13
N GLU A 196 17.63 47.93 -49.01
CA GLU A 196 18.70 48.75 -48.42
C GLU A 196 20.05 48.01 -48.38
N ARG A 197 20.79 48.01 -49.50
CA ARG A 197 22.26 48.14 -49.49
C ARG A 197 22.79 48.57 -50.86
N THR A 198 23.39 49.75 -50.92
CA THR A 198 24.26 50.20 -52.01
C THR A 198 25.52 49.35 -52.03
N GLU A 199 25.84 48.78 -53.18
CA GLU A 199 27.13 48.14 -53.43
C GLU A 199 28.23 49.20 -53.36
N VAL A 200 29.24 48.98 -52.51
CA VAL A 200 30.48 49.76 -52.50
C VAL A 200 31.60 48.84 -52.95
N SER A 201 32.38 49.34 -53.90
CA SER A 201 33.68 48.87 -54.43
C SER A 201 33.67 48.02 -55.71
N ASN A 202 33.93 48.70 -56.82
CA ASN A 202 35.01 48.46 -57.79
C ASN A 202 35.30 49.87 -58.37
N GLY A 203 36.46 50.51 -58.26
CA GLY A 203 37.82 50.00 -58.36
C GLY A 203 38.36 50.37 -59.74
N GLU A 204 38.63 51.66 -59.98
CA GLU A 204 39.52 52.24 -61.02
C GLU A 204 39.66 53.77 -60.82
#